data_AF-A0A7J2TLD8-F1
#
_entry.id   AF-A0A7J2TLD8-F1
#
_cell.length_a   1.000
_cell.length_b   1.000
_cell.length_c   1.000
_cell.angle_alpha   90.00
_cell.angle_beta   90.00
_cell.angle_gamma   90.00
#
_symmetry.space_group_name_H-M   'P 1'
#
loop_
_entity.id
_entity.type
_entity.pdbx_description
1 polymer ?
#
loop_
_entity_poly.entity_id
_entity_poly.type
_entity_poly.pdbx_seq_one_letter_code
_entity_poly.pdbx_strand_id
1 'polypeptide(L)' 'MKIVKGWRKIDNQRGYVNATTGQNLIVKKEEFGEHYLVMLFPTAKNDDTEGRAISPEYATESKAEAFAINWMNKHPRGFK' A
#
# COMPACT_ATOMS: atom_id res chain seq x y z
N MET A 1 -15.18 1.66 8.27
CA MET A 1 -13.96 1.01 7.73
C MET A 1 -14.22 0.50 6.32
N LYS A 2 -13.52 1.02 5.29
CA LYS A 2 -13.65 0.52 3.91
C LYS A 2 -12.71 -0.68 3.74
N ILE A 3 -13.29 -1.86 3.55
CA ILE A 3 -12.54 -3.11 3.31
C ILE A 3 -12.43 -3.29 1.79
N VAL A 4 -11.20 -3.44 1.27
CA VAL A 4 -10.95 -3.74 -0.14
C VAL A 4 -10.54 -5.20 -0.24
N LYS A 5 -11.50 -6.10 -0.48
CA LYS A 5 -11.28 -7.55 -0.75
C LYS A 5 -10.11 -8.18 0.05
N GLY A 6 -10.24 -8.27 1.37
CA GLY A 6 -9.22 -8.87 2.25
C GLY A 6 -8.18 -7.88 2.80
N TRP A 7 -8.11 -6.68 2.23
CA TRP A 7 -7.31 -5.57 2.74
C TRP A 7 -8.15 -4.64 3.60
N ARG A 8 -7.65 -4.31 4.79
CA ARG A 8 -8.26 -3.37 5.73
C ARG A 8 -7.44 -2.09 5.72
N LYS A 9 -8.10 -0.94 5.54
CA LYS A 9 -7.42 0.36 5.67
C LYS A 9 -6.94 0.52 7.12
N ILE A 10 -5.66 0.79 7.30
CA ILE A 10 -5.06 1.21 8.58
C ILE A 10 -5.19 2.73 8.61
N ASP A 11 -5.80 3.25 9.67
CA ASP A 11 -6.14 4.67 9.74
C ASP A 11 -4.92 5.58 9.94
N ASN A 12 -5.07 6.86 9.62
CA ASN A 12 -4.10 7.97 9.65
C ASN A 12 -2.85 7.86 8.75
N GLN A 13 -2.43 6.68 8.28
CA GLN A 13 -1.17 6.52 7.53
C GLN A 13 -1.33 6.14 6.05
N ARG A 14 -2.51 6.33 5.44
CA ARG A 14 -2.79 5.99 4.03
C ARG A 14 -2.38 4.54 3.68
N GLY A 15 -2.45 3.67 4.68
CA GLY A 15 -1.99 2.28 4.62
C GLY A 15 -3.13 1.28 4.59
N TYR A 16 -2.84 0.08 4.10
CA TYR A 16 -3.74 -1.06 4.04
C TYR A 16 -3.02 -2.29 4.55
N VAL A 17 -3.67 -3.12 5.36
CA VAL A 17 -3.15 -4.41 5.80
C VAL A 17 -3.97 -5.54 5.23
N ASN A 18 -3.32 -6.54 4.65
CA ASN A 18 -3.98 -7.77 4.25
C ASN A 18 -4.22 -8.63 5.49
N ALA A 19 -5.48 -8.93 5.79
CA ALA A 19 -5.83 -9.70 6.99
C ALA A 19 -5.39 -11.18 6.92
N THR A 20 -5.11 -11.69 5.71
CA THR A 20 -4.71 -13.09 5.49
C THR A 20 -3.20 -13.26 5.54
N THR A 21 -2.44 -12.38 4.90
CA THR A 21 -0.98 -12.50 4.82
C THR A 21 -0.23 -11.61 5.82
N GLY A 22 -0.91 -10.64 6.44
CA GLY A 22 -0.26 -9.64 7.28
C GLY A 22 0.62 -8.66 6.51
N GLN A 23 0.51 -8.61 5.18
CA GLN A 23 1.24 -7.66 4.34
C GLN A 23 0.66 -6.26 4.47
N ASN A 24 1.52 -5.25 4.41
CA ASN A 24 1.11 -3.85 4.41
C ASN A 24 1.33 -3.22 3.04
N LEU A 25 0.39 -2.38 2.62
CA LEU A 25 0.50 -1.58 1.42
C LEU A 25 0.30 -0.12 1.82
N ILE A 26 1.31 0.71 1.58
CA ILE A 26 1.35 2.09 2.06
C ILE A 26 1.50 3.03 0.87
N VAL A 27 0.66 4.06 0.82
CA VAL A 27 0.82 5.17 -0.12
C VAL A 27 1.72 6.21 0.56
N LYS A 28 3.00 6.24 0.17
CA LYS A 28 4.02 7.16 0.72
C LYS A 28 4.26 8.31 -0.26
N LYS A 29 4.42 9.53 0.26
CA LYS A 29 5.00 10.65 -0.49
C LYS A 29 6.52 10.58 -0.34
N GLU A 30 7.27 10.69 -1.42
CA GLU A 30 8.72 10.84 -1.30
C GLU A 30 9.08 12.11 -0.52
N GLU A 31 10.04 12.00 0.40
CA GLU A 31 10.42 13.10 1.30
C GLU A 31 10.99 14.31 0.56
N PHE A 32 11.58 14.08 -0.62
CA PHE A 32 12.14 15.13 -1.48
C PHE A 32 11.46 15.23 -2.85
N GLY A 33 10.43 14.42 -3.09
CA GLY A 33 9.69 14.37 -4.35
C GLY A 33 8.28 14.96 -4.22
N GLU A 34 7.77 15.56 -5.29
CA GLU A 34 6.34 15.89 -5.43
C GLU A 34 5.50 14.67 -5.82
N HIS A 35 6.06 13.48 -5.69
CA HIS A 35 5.47 12.23 -6.15
C HIS A 35 5.07 11.30 -5.01
N TYR A 36 4.05 10.51 -5.30
CA TYR A 36 3.46 9.49 -4.45
C TYR A 36 3.76 8.12 -5.04
N LEU A 37 4.16 7.20 -4.17
CA LEU A 37 4.47 5.82 -4.49
C LEU A 37 3.61 4.88 -3.66
N VAL A 38 3.31 3.73 -4.23
CA VAL A 38 2.67 2.63 -3.51
C VAL A 38 3.72 1.58 -3.17
N MET A 39 3.93 1.41 -1.87
CA MET A 39 4.95 0.54 -1.29
C MET A 39 4.26 -0.69 -0.70
N LEU A 40 4.78 -1.88 -1.02
CA LEU A 40 4.35 -3.15 -0.46
C LEU A 40 5.39 -3.67 0.54
N PHE A 41 4.95 -3.94 1.75
CA PHE A 41 5.76 -4.49 2.83
C PHE A 41 5.32 -5.94 3.08
N PRO A 42 6.25 -6.90 3.02
CA PRO A 42 5.94 -8.33 3.11
C PRO A 42 5.45 -8.75 4.52
N THR A 43 5.74 -7.98 5.56
CA THR A 43 5.37 -8.29 6.95
C THR A 43 4.91 -7.05 7.72
N ALA A 44 3.93 -7.22 8.61
CA ALA A 44 3.40 -6.15 9.46
C ALA A 44 4.35 -5.67 10.56
N LYS A 45 5.47 -6.36 10.79
CA LYS A 45 6.49 -5.92 11.75
C LYS A 45 7.31 -4.81 11.12
N ASN A 46 7.32 -3.66 11.80
CA ASN A 46 8.18 -2.49 11.58
C ASN A 46 9.69 -2.80 11.74
N ASP A 47 10.18 -3.93 11.21
CA ASP A 47 11.60 -4.28 11.22
C ASP A 47 12.13 -4.02 9.82
N ASP A 48 12.71 -2.84 9.57
CA ASP A 48 13.75 -2.49 8.56
C ASP A 48 13.72 -3.18 7.18
N THR A 49 12.58 -3.76 6.78
CA THR A 49 12.42 -4.44 5.51
C THR A 49 11.99 -3.37 4.55
N GLU A 50 12.91 -3.00 3.66
CA GLU A 50 12.64 -2.06 2.58
C GLU A 50 11.35 -2.48 1.87
N GLY A 51 10.31 -1.66 2.01
CA GLY A 51 9.09 -1.84 1.26
C GLY A 51 9.42 -1.81 -0.23
N ARG A 52 8.80 -2.68 -1.02
CA ARG A 52 9.00 -2.68 -2.47
C ARG A 52 8.04 -1.70 -3.11
N ALA A 53 8.56 -0.76 -3.90
CA ALA A 53 7.73 0.04 -4.79
C ALA A 53 7.06 -0.89 -5.83
N ILE A 54 5.74 -0.92 -5.83
CA ILE A 54 4.93 -1.73 -6.77
C ILE A 54 4.23 -0.87 -7.82
N SER A 55 4.39 0.44 -7.74
CA SER A 55 3.80 1.42 -8.66
C SER A 55 4.86 2.34 -9.25
N PRO A 56 4.57 2.98 -10.40
CA PRO A 56 5.28 4.18 -10.81
C PRO A 56 5.01 5.34 -9.84
N GLU A 57 5.76 6.43 -10.02
CA GLU A 57 5.57 7.71 -9.36
C GLU A 57 4.28 8.39 -9.84
N TYR A 58 3.49 8.90 -8.90
CA TYR A 58 2.26 9.63 -9.18
C TYR A 58 2.34 11.06 -8.67
N ALA A 59 1.96 12.04 -9.49
CA ALA A 59 1.89 13.44 -9.07
C ALA A 59 0.84 13.73 -7.99
N THR A 60 -0.15 12.84 -7.77
CA THR A 60 -1.19 13.06 -6.76
C THR A 60 -1.48 11.79 -5.96
N GLU A 61 -1.84 11.99 -4.70
CA GLU A 61 -2.26 10.93 -3.79
C GLU A 61 -3.45 10.14 -4.35
N SER A 62 -4.45 10.81 -4.90
CA SER A 62 -5.65 10.13 -5.42
C SER A 62 -5.32 9.13 -6.53
N LYS A 63 -4.30 9.42 -7.36
CA LYS A 63 -3.83 8.47 -8.40
C LYS A 63 -3.11 7.28 -7.78
N ALA A 64 -2.27 7.51 -6.78
CA ALA A 64 -1.60 6.44 -6.04
C ALA A 64 -2.59 5.57 -5.26
N GLU A 65 -3.60 6.17 -4.61
CA GLU A 65 -4.69 5.44 -3.96
C GLU A 65 -5.53 4.63 -4.95
N ALA A 66 -5.86 5.19 -6.12
CA ALA A 66 -6.59 4.46 -7.15
C ALA A 66 -5.79 3.24 -7.64
N PHE A 67 -4.48 3.38 -7.83
CA PHE A 67 -3.60 2.26 -8.15
C PHE A 67 -3.59 1.22 -7.03
N ALA A 68 -3.40 1.65 -5.78
CA ALA A 68 -3.42 0.77 -4.61
C ALA A 68 -4.71 -0.05 -4.54
N ILE A 69 -5.87 0.59 -4.71
CA ILE A 69 -7.18 -0.08 -4.70
C ILE A 69 -7.29 -1.09 -5.84
N ASN A 70 -6.86 -0.74 -7.05
CA ASN A 70 -6.90 -1.65 -8.19
C ASN A 70 -5.96 -2.84 -7.99
N TRP A 71 -4.75 -2.60 -7.50
CA TRP A 71 -3.77 -3.64 -7.21
C TRP A 71 -4.27 -4.60 -6.13
N MET A 72 -4.86 -4.10 -5.03
CA MET A 72 -5.47 -4.92 -3.98
C MET A 72 -6.65 -5.75 -4.50
N ASN A 73 -7.45 -5.19 -5.43
CA ASN A 73 -8.54 -5.93 -6.07
C ASN A 73 -8.04 -7.11 -6.91
N LYS A 74 -6.84 -7.01 -7.49
CA LYS A 74 -6.16 -8.09 -8.23
C LYS A 74 -5.46 -9.08 -7.29
N HIS A 75 -5.02 -8.63 -6.11
CA HIS A 75 -4.28 -9.42 -5.12
C HIS A 75 -5.01 -9.49 -3.77
N PRO A 76 -6.21 -10.08 -3.69
CA PRO A 76 -7.01 -10.09 -2.46
C PRO A 76 -6.36 -10.88 -1.31
N ARG A 77 -5.45 -11.81 -1.62
CA ARG A 77 -4.72 -12.65 -0.66
C ARG A 77 -3.26 -12.24 -0.51
N GLY A 78 -2.92 -10.99 -0.80
CA GLY A 78 -1.52 -10.56 -0.79
C GLY A 78 -0.76 -10.96 -2.05
N PHE A 79 0.52 -10.59 -2.07
CA PHE A 79 1.50 -10.97 -3.06
C PHE A 79 2.36 -12.11 -2.52
N LYS A 80 2.66 -13.12 -3.34
CA LYS A 80 3.55 -14.23 -2.96
C LYS A 80 5.01 -13.85 -3.18
#